data_AF-A0AAX3M875-F1
#
_entry.id   AF-A0AAX3M875-F1
#
_cell.length_a   1.000
_cell.length_b   1.000
_cell.length_c   1.000
_cell.angle_alpha   90.00
_cell.angle_beta   90.00
_cell.angle_gamma   90.00
#
_symmetry.space_group_name_H-M   'P 1'
#
loop_
_entity.id
_entity.type
_entity.pdbx_description
1 polymer ?
#
loop_
_entity_poly.entity_id
_entity_poly.type
_entity_poly.pdbx_seq_one_letter_code
_entity_poly.pdbx_strand_id
1 'polypeptide(L)'
;MKKVLAILVLLSITCGATEILSEYYVMEKVFPLLTEAQSYTVNGQEVKAIKVDNKVLKVLSTTDDPFYYYNSAKEKKMVRLGDYILTPMTFSSIDSVSSSYFNNNFIKK
;
A
#
# COMPACT_ATOMS: atom_id res chain seq x y z
N MET A 1 40.15 39.53 -25.60
CA MET A 1 39.98 38.49 -24.56
C MET A 1 38.60 37.88 -24.74
N LYS A 2 38.50 36.65 -25.27
CA LYS A 2 37.22 36.01 -25.59
C LYS A 2 36.62 35.40 -24.31
N LYS A 3 35.37 35.78 -24.04
CA LYS A 3 34.54 35.35 -22.92
C LYS A 3 34.28 33.85 -23.01
N VAL A 4 34.52 33.10 -21.95
CA VAL A 4 33.97 31.75 -21.80
C VAL A 4 33.26 31.72 -20.46
N LEU A 5 31.95 31.96 -20.52
CA LEU A 5 31.03 31.79 -19.41
C LEU A 5 30.63 30.30 -19.39
N ALA A 6 31.23 29.51 -18.51
CA ALA A 6 30.84 28.12 -18.34
C ALA A 6 29.60 28.07 -17.44
N ILE A 7 28.42 27.94 -18.05
CA ILE A 7 27.18 27.62 -17.33
C ILE A 7 27.17 26.12 -17.09
N LEU A 8 27.41 25.72 -15.84
CA LEU A 8 27.23 24.35 -15.38
C LEU A 8 25.74 24.13 -15.13
N VAL A 9 25.02 23.60 -16.13
CA VAL A 9 23.68 23.08 -15.93
C VAL A 9 23.81 21.79 -15.11
N LEU A 10 23.62 21.90 -13.80
CA LEU A 10 23.33 20.76 -12.95
C LEU A 10 21.98 20.19 -13.41
N LEU A 11 22.03 19.18 -14.27
CA LEU A 11 20.92 18.27 -14.48
C LEU A 11 20.55 17.68 -13.11
N SER A 12 19.51 18.24 -12.49
CA SER A 12 18.88 17.69 -11.31
C SER A 12 18.34 16.31 -11.68
N ILE A 13 19.11 15.28 -11.34
CA ILE A 13 18.63 13.91 -11.32
C ILE A 13 17.57 13.88 -10.22
N THR A 14 16.30 14.05 -10.60
CA THR A 14 15.20 13.69 -9.71
C THR A 14 15.22 12.18 -9.62
N CYS A 15 16.06 11.64 -8.74
CA CYS A 15 15.99 10.26 -8.32
C CYS A 15 14.60 10.08 -7.73
N GLY A 16 13.69 9.46 -8.49
CA GLY A 16 12.33 9.17 -8.06
C GLY A 16 12.38 8.11 -6.96
N ALA A 17 12.73 8.52 -5.75
CA ALA A 17 12.60 7.69 -4.58
C ALA A 17 11.10 7.45 -4.37
N THR A 18 10.64 6.24 -4.71
CA THR A 18 9.28 5.82 -4.37
C THR A 18 9.15 5.79 -2.85
N GLU A 19 8.15 6.48 -2.32
CA GLU A 19 7.90 6.53 -0.89
C GLU A 19 7.54 5.14 -0.38
N ILE A 20 8.13 4.74 0.75
CA ILE A 20 7.73 3.52 1.46
C ILE A 20 6.99 3.95 2.72
N LEU A 21 5.69 3.72 2.75
CA LEU A 21 4.82 4.05 3.87
C LEU A 21 5.16 3.17 5.08
N SER A 22 4.93 3.69 6.28
CA SER A 22 5.02 2.88 7.50
C SER A 22 3.75 2.05 7.70
N GLU A 23 3.87 0.87 8.30
CA GLU A 23 2.72 0.02 8.65
C GLU A 23 1.67 0.79 9.45
N TYR A 24 2.15 1.53 10.47
CA TYR A 24 1.32 2.33 11.35
C TYR A 24 0.51 3.37 10.57
N TYR A 25 1.15 4.08 9.63
CA TYR A 25 0.48 5.06 8.79
C TYR A 25 -0.60 4.40 7.93
N VAL A 26 -0.28 3.29 7.26
CA VAL A 26 -1.24 2.57 6.42
C VAL A 26 -2.43 2.12 7.27
N MET A 27 -2.17 1.47 8.42
CA MET A 27 -3.21 1.02 9.35
C MET A 27 -4.08 2.21 9.80
N GLU A 28 -3.49 3.28 10.32
CA GLU A 28 -4.23 4.47 10.79
C GLU A 28 -5.19 5.01 9.72
N LYS A 29 -4.72 5.15 8.48
CA LYS A 29 -5.51 5.74 7.40
C LYS A 29 -6.60 4.83 6.85
N VAL A 30 -6.34 3.53 6.75
CA VAL A 30 -7.30 2.58 6.19
C VAL A 30 -8.20 1.94 7.25
N PHE A 31 -7.89 2.09 8.54
CA PHE A 31 -8.67 1.51 9.64
C PHE A 31 -10.17 1.82 9.55
N PRO A 32 -10.62 3.07 9.28
CA PRO A 32 -12.05 3.35 9.12
C PRO A 32 -12.71 2.60 7.96
N LEU A 33 -11.95 2.26 6.91
CA LEU A 33 -12.46 1.46 5.80
C LEU A 33 -12.50 -0.02 6.18
N LEU A 34 -11.50 -0.49 6.92
CA LEU A 34 -11.41 -1.87 7.40
C LEU A 34 -12.50 -2.18 8.43
N THR A 35 -12.86 -1.27 9.34
CA THR A 35 -13.90 -1.53 10.35
C THR A 35 -15.25 -1.85 9.72
N GLU A 36 -15.60 -1.18 8.61
CA GLU A 36 -16.82 -1.40 7.82
C GLU A 36 -16.68 -2.52 6.78
N ALA A 37 -15.48 -3.04 6.58
CA ALA A 37 -15.21 -4.03 5.54
C ALA A 37 -15.86 -5.39 5.82
N GLN A 38 -16.11 -6.11 4.72
CA GLN A 38 -16.56 -7.48 4.72
C GLN A 38 -15.50 -8.41 5.37
N SER A 39 -15.98 -9.36 6.16
CA SER A 39 -15.15 -10.44 6.71
C SER A 39 -15.00 -11.59 5.70
N TYR A 40 -13.82 -12.21 5.71
CA TYR A 40 -13.46 -13.37 4.90
C TYR A 40 -12.76 -14.41 5.75
N THR A 41 -12.77 -15.65 5.27
CA THR A 41 -12.00 -16.75 5.85
C THR A 41 -10.88 -17.15 4.91
N VAL A 42 -9.67 -17.30 5.43
CA VAL A 42 -8.48 -17.82 4.72
C VAL A 42 -7.71 -18.73 5.67
N ASN A 43 -7.35 -19.94 5.23
CA ASN A 43 -6.62 -20.92 6.05
C ASN A 43 -7.22 -21.15 7.46
N GLY A 44 -8.56 -21.12 7.57
CA GLY A 44 -9.27 -21.28 8.85
C GLY A 44 -9.25 -20.05 9.77
N GLN A 45 -8.67 -18.93 9.33
CA GLN A 45 -8.62 -17.66 10.07
C GLN A 45 -9.59 -16.65 9.48
N GLU A 46 -10.24 -15.87 10.34
CA GLU A 46 -11.11 -14.77 9.94
C GLU A 46 -10.33 -13.46 9.85
N VAL A 47 -10.54 -12.73 8.76
CA VAL A 47 -9.89 -11.46 8.47
C VAL A 47 -10.88 -10.46 7.89
N LYS A 48 -10.61 -9.18 8.05
CA LYS A 48 -11.26 -8.14 7.26
C LYS A 48 -10.40 -7.79 6.07
N ALA A 49 -11.03 -7.57 4.91
CA ALA A 49 -10.30 -7.20 3.70
C ALA A 49 -11.04 -6.12 2.89
N ILE A 50 -10.27 -5.17 2.36
CA ILE A 50 -10.75 -4.15 1.44
C ILE A 50 -9.98 -4.25 0.13
N LYS A 51 -10.71 -4.10 -0.99
CA LYS A 51 -10.07 -3.95 -2.29
C LYS A 51 -9.44 -2.57 -2.38
N VAL A 52 -8.23 -2.51 -2.89
CA VAL A 52 -7.50 -1.27 -3.12
C VAL A 52 -8.10 -0.58 -4.34
N ASP A 53 -8.78 0.52 -4.10
CA ASP A 53 -9.37 1.40 -5.10
C ASP A 53 -8.89 2.85 -4.89
N ASN A 54 -9.44 3.77 -5.67
CA ASN A 54 -9.10 5.20 -5.55
C ASN A 54 -9.48 5.80 -4.18
N LYS A 55 -10.42 5.20 -3.44
CA LYS A 55 -10.75 5.63 -2.08
C LYS A 55 -9.62 5.26 -1.13
N VAL A 56 -9.05 4.07 -1.27
CA VAL A 56 -7.87 3.63 -0.49
C VAL A 56 -6.66 4.52 -0.78
N LEU A 57 -6.35 4.78 -2.05
CA LEU A 57 -5.24 5.67 -2.40
C LEU A 57 -5.44 7.09 -1.83
N LYS A 58 -6.67 7.60 -1.90
CA LYS A 58 -7.02 8.92 -1.34
C LYS A 58 -6.83 9.00 0.17
N VAL A 59 -7.21 7.99 0.94
CA VAL A 59 -7.01 8.02 2.41
C VAL A 59 -5.54 7.87 2.78
N LEU A 60 -4.74 7.20 1.95
CA LEU A 60 -3.29 7.11 2.07
C LEU A 60 -2.56 8.36 1.57
N SER A 61 -3.28 9.38 1.10
CA SER A 61 -2.72 10.62 0.54
C SER A 61 -1.66 10.38 -0.55
N THR A 62 -1.84 9.31 -1.34
CA THR A 62 -0.92 8.93 -2.41
C THR A 62 -1.65 8.78 -3.74
N THR A 63 -0.92 9.03 -4.83
CA THR A 63 -1.35 8.72 -6.20
C THR A 63 -0.53 7.58 -6.80
N ASP A 64 0.38 6.99 -6.02
CA ASP A 64 1.29 5.96 -6.48
C ASP A 64 0.54 4.63 -6.66
N ASP A 65 0.73 4.02 -7.83
CA ASP A 65 0.29 2.66 -8.15
C ASP A 65 1.42 1.95 -8.93
N PRO A 66 2.19 1.05 -8.29
CA PRO A 66 2.03 0.58 -6.91
C PRO A 66 2.52 1.56 -5.85
N PHE A 67 1.95 1.48 -4.65
CA PHE A 67 2.57 2.02 -3.43
C PHE A 67 3.23 0.89 -2.62
N TYR A 68 4.13 1.27 -1.69
CA TYR A 68 4.90 0.32 -0.89
C TYR A 68 4.76 0.59 0.60
N TYR A 69 4.82 -0.46 1.41
CA TYR A 69 4.96 -0.35 2.87
C TYR A 69 5.68 -1.58 3.44
N TYR A 70 6.14 -1.50 4.68
CA TYR A 70 6.61 -2.68 5.44
C TYR A 70 5.50 -3.18 6.34
N ASN A 71 5.22 -4.49 6.36
CA ASN A 71 4.29 -5.09 7.30
C ASN A 71 4.98 -5.44 8.64
N SER A 72 4.21 -5.98 9.59
CA SER A 72 4.72 -6.42 10.90
C SER A 72 5.84 -7.47 10.81
N ALA A 73 5.89 -8.24 9.72
CA ALA A 73 6.95 -9.21 9.44
C ALA A 73 8.21 -8.58 8.81
N LYS A 74 8.25 -7.24 8.68
CA LYS A 74 9.31 -6.46 8.02
C LYS A 74 9.46 -6.79 6.52
N GLU A 75 8.41 -7.33 5.90
CA GLU A 75 8.38 -7.62 4.48
C GLU A 75 7.96 -6.36 3.72
N LYS A 76 8.71 -6.01 2.67
CA LYS A 76 8.30 -4.93 1.76
C LYS A 76 7.14 -5.41 0.91
N LYS A 77 5.98 -4.84 1.12
CA LYS A 77 4.78 -5.08 0.32
C LYS A 77 4.71 -4.09 -0.83
N MET A 78 4.39 -4.59 -2.02
CA MET A 78 4.04 -3.80 -3.20
C MET A 78 2.54 -3.98 -3.42
N VAL A 79 1.78 -2.91 -3.37
CA VAL A 79 0.31 -2.96 -3.45
C VAL A 79 -0.16 -2.15 -4.65
N ARG A 80 -0.94 -2.79 -5.51
CA ARG A 80 -1.51 -2.17 -6.72
C ARG A 80 -2.99 -1.89 -6.58
N LEU A 81 -3.51 -1.03 -7.44
CA LEU A 81 -4.95 -0.95 -7.66
C LEU A 81 -5.52 -2.34 -7.99
N GLY A 82 -6.58 -2.72 -7.26
CA GLY A 82 -7.26 -4.00 -7.39
C GLY A 82 -6.75 -5.12 -6.48
N ASP A 83 -5.59 -4.94 -5.84
CA ASP A 83 -5.13 -5.83 -4.76
C ASP A 83 -6.00 -5.66 -3.50
N TYR A 84 -5.71 -6.44 -2.46
CA TYR A 84 -6.46 -6.38 -1.21
C TYR A 84 -5.54 -6.09 -0.04
N ILE A 85 -5.97 -5.16 0.81
CA ILE A 85 -5.43 -4.95 2.14
C ILE A 85 -6.26 -5.78 3.12
N LEU A 86 -5.60 -6.45 4.05
CA LEU A 86 -6.24 -7.29 5.05
C LEU A 86 -5.70 -7.05 6.46
N THR A 87 -6.54 -7.35 7.44
CA THR A 87 -6.21 -7.31 8.87
C THR A 87 -6.84 -8.50 9.58
N PRO A 88 -6.19 -9.07 10.63
CA PRO A 88 -6.91 -9.91 11.57
C PRO A 88 -8.06 -9.14 12.24
N MET A 89 -9.02 -9.86 12.79
CA MET A 89 -10.18 -9.27 13.49
C MET A 89 -9.79 -8.40 14.71
N THR A 90 -8.58 -8.59 15.23
CA THR A 90 -8.00 -7.82 16.33
C THR A 90 -7.39 -6.48 15.90
N PHE A 91 -7.25 -6.23 14.59
CA PHE A 91 -6.59 -5.03 14.05
C PHE A 91 -5.15 -4.82 14.52
N SER A 92 -4.45 -5.91 14.84
CA SER A 92 -3.09 -5.85 15.40
C SER A 92 -1.98 -5.66 14.35
N SER A 93 -2.27 -5.88 13.07
CA SER A 93 -1.31 -5.78 11.97
C SER A 93 -2.03 -5.59 10.65
N ILE A 94 -1.30 -5.18 9.61
CA ILE A 94 -1.86 -5.03 8.27
C ILE A 94 -0.99 -5.75 7.24
N ASP A 95 -1.64 -6.50 6.37
CA ASP A 95 -0.98 -7.18 5.26
C ASP A 95 -1.72 -6.92 3.95
N SER A 96 -1.14 -7.38 2.85
CA SER A 96 -1.73 -7.26 1.52
C SER A 96 -1.46 -8.49 0.68
N VAL A 97 -2.42 -8.78 -0.20
CA VAL A 97 -2.36 -9.89 -1.16
C VAL A 97 -2.80 -9.41 -2.53
N SER A 98 -2.27 -10.08 -3.55
CA SER A 98 -2.69 -9.77 -4.92
C SER A 98 -4.16 -10.13 -5.14
N SER A 99 -4.80 -9.43 -6.08
CA SER A 99 -6.19 -9.74 -6.48
C SER A 99 -6.38 -11.23 -6.83
N SER A 100 -5.42 -11.81 -7.57
CA SER A 100 -5.45 -13.22 -7.95
C SER A 100 -5.38 -14.15 -6.74
N TYR A 101 -4.47 -13.89 -5.79
CA TYR A 101 -4.38 -14.70 -4.58
C TYR A 101 -5.66 -14.58 -3.75
N PHE A 102 -6.19 -13.37 -3.60
CA PHE A 102 -7.43 -13.13 -2.87
C PHE A 102 -8.59 -13.96 -3.42
N ASN A 103 -8.85 -13.84 -4.73
CA ASN A 103 -9.98 -14.49 -5.38
C ASN A 103 -9.92 -16.02 -5.35
N ASN A 104 -8.73 -16.60 -5.23
CA ASN A 104 -8.53 -18.05 -5.21
C ASN A 104 -8.55 -18.65 -3.80
N ASN A 105 -8.30 -17.86 -2.75
CA ASN A 105 -8.05 -18.39 -1.40
C ASN A 105 -9.00 -17.85 -0.32
N PHE A 106 -9.75 -16.77 -0.58
CA PHE A 106 -10.60 -16.12 0.42
C PHE A 106 -12.06 -16.45 0.17
N ILE A 107 -12.73 -16.92 1.23
CA ILE A 107 -14.14 -17.25 1.20
C ILE A 107 -14.89 -16.15 1.95
N LYS A 108 -15.87 -15.54 1.28
CA LYS A 108 -16.74 -14.52 1.90
C LYS A 108 -17.57 -15.16 3.02
N LYS A 109 -17.61 -14.51 4.18
CA LYS A 109 -18.45 -14.90 5.33
C LYS A 109 -19.82 -14.24 5.30
#